data_AF-A0A0E9XX13-F1
#
_entry.id   AF-A0A0E9XX13-F1
#
_cell.length_a   1.000
_cell.length_b   1.000
_cell.length_c   1.000
_cell.angle_alpha   90.00
_cell.angle_beta   90.00
_cell.angle_gamma   90.00
#
_symmetry.space_group_name_H-M   'P 1'
#
loop_
_entity.id
_entity.type
_entity.pdbx_description
1 polymer ?
#
loop_
_entity_poly.entity_id
_entity_poly.type
_entity_poly.pdbx_seq_one_letter_code
_entity_poly.pdbx_strand_id
1 'polypeptide(L)' 'MVVSWHKTSSSCDKAAYVFITKRGKRICVDPTLGWVKSHAAQVDSRSATTVVPGTSEMNTKA' A
#
# COMPACT_ATOMS: atom_id res chain seq x y z
N MET A 1 8.71 -5.71 10.23
CA MET A 1 7.89 -4.49 10.34
C MET A 1 7.73 -3.86 8.96
N VAL A 2 6.48 -3.64 8.55
CA VAL A 2 6.09 -2.92 7.33
C VAL A 2 6.06 -1.41 7.63
N VAL A 3 6.49 -0.59 6.66
CA VAL A 3 6.52 0.88 6.76
C VAL A 3 5.67 1.58 5.72
N SER A 4 5.43 0.95 4.58
CA SER A 4 4.59 1.49 3.52
C SER A 4 4.02 0.36 2.68
N TRP A 5 3.04 0.68 1.85
CA TRP A 5 2.44 -0.26 0.92
C TRP A 5 1.91 0.47 -0.32
N HIS A 6 1.70 -0.27 -1.41
CA HIS A 6 1.00 0.20 -2.59
C HIS A 6 0.17 -0.93 -3.20
N LYS A 7 -0.83 -0.57 -4.02
CA LYS A 7 -1.52 -1.52 -4.90
C LYS A 7 -0.82 -1.58 -6.25
N THR A 8 -0.83 -2.75 -6.87
CA THR A 8 -0.43 -2.89 -8.27
C THR A 8 -1.39 -2.13 -9.18
N SER A 9 -0.90 -1.66 -10.33
CA SER A 9 -1.73 -0.99 -11.33
C SER A 9 -2.73 -1.95 -11.96
N SER A 10 -3.80 -1.42 -12.55
CA SER A 10 -4.77 -2.21 -13.34
C SER A 10 -4.18 -2.80 -14.61
N SER A 11 -3.01 -2.32 -15.05
CA SER A 11 -2.23 -2.92 -16.14
C SER A 11 -1.50 -4.19 -15.73
N CYS A 12 -1.43 -4.53 -14.43
CA CYS A 12 -0.93 -5.80 -13.97
C CYS A 12 -2.02 -6.86 -14.02
N ASP A 13 -1.74 -8.00 -14.66
CA ASP A 13 -2.69 -9.14 -14.75
C ASP A 13 -3.11 -9.68 -13.38
N LYS A 14 -2.29 -9.42 -12.34
CA LYS A 14 -2.56 -9.83 -10.96
C LYS A 14 -2.61 -8.61 -10.05
N ALA A 15 -3.77 -8.42 -9.42
CA ALA A 15 -3.93 -7.45 -8.35
C ALA A 15 -3.19 -7.93 -7.09
N ALA A 16 -2.36 -7.07 -6.51
CA ALA A 16 -1.67 -7.33 -5.26
C ALA A 16 -1.54 -6.06 -4.40
N TYR A 17 -1.55 -6.27 -3.09
CA TYR A 17 -1.00 -5.30 -2.14
C TYR A 17 0.48 -5.63 -1.96
N VAL A 18 1.33 -4.65 -2.24
CA VAL A 18 2.78 -4.77 -2.08
C VAL A 18 3.18 -4.03 -0.83
N PHE A 19 3.58 -4.77 0.21
CA PHE A 19 4.08 -4.21 1.46
C PHE A 19 5.60 -4.03 1.39
N ILE A 20 6.08 -2.86 1.81
CA ILE A 20 7.51 -2.55 1.92
C ILE A 20 7.90 -2.58 3.39
N THR A 21 8.89 -3.40 3.71
CA THR A 21 9.44 -3.49 5.08
C THR A 21 10.50 -2.43 5.35
N LYS A 22 10.80 -2.19 6.63
CA LYS A 22 11.93 -1.34 7.05
C LYS A 22 13.26 -1.68 6.37
N ARG A 23 13.44 -2.94 5.96
CA ARG A 23 14.65 -3.44 5.28
C ARG A 23 14.56 -3.35 3.75
N GLY A 24 13.59 -2.63 3.21
CA GLY A 24 13.38 -2.47 1.77
C GLY A 24 12.79 -3.70 1.05
N LYS A 25 12.53 -4.81 1.76
CA LYS A 25 11.91 -5.99 1.13
C LYS A 25 10.47 -5.69 0.73
N ARG A 26 10.11 -6.12 -0.48
CA ARG A 26 8.76 -6.03 -1.06
C ARG A 26 8.07 -7.38 -0.94
N ILE A 27 6.85 -7.39 -0.42
CA ILE A 27 6.05 -8.60 -0.21
C ILE A 27 4.73 -8.41 -0.93
N CYS A 28 4.47 -9.24 -1.94
CA CYS A 28 3.19 -9.27 -2.64
C CYS A 28 2.19 -10.10 -1.85
N VAL A 29 1.00 -9.57 -1.63
CA VAL A 29 -0.08 -10.22 -0.90
C VAL A 29 -1.39 -10.08 -1.66
N ASP A 30 -2.18 -11.15 -1.63
CA ASP A 30 -3.47 -11.21 -2.27
C ASP A 30 -4.48 -10.23 -1.62
N PRO A 31 -5.11 -9.32 -2.40
CA PRO A 31 -6.08 -8.36 -1.89
C PRO A 31 -7.37 -8.99 -1.33
N THR A 32 -7.66 -10.24 -1.67
CA THR A 32 -8.89 -10.95 -1.24
C THR A 32 -8.82 -11.43 0.21
N LEU A 33 -7.62 -11.46 0.80
CA LEU A 33 -7.43 -11.87 2.18
C LEU A 33 -7.92 -10.77 3.15
N GLY A 34 -8.87 -11.11 4.02
CA GLY A 34 -9.53 -10.14 4.89
C GLY A 34 -8.59 -9.33 5.80
N TRP A 35 -7.45 -9.89 6.21
CA TRP A 35 -6.49 -9.19 7.06
C TRP A 35 -5.69 -8.10 6.32
N VAL A 36 -5.56 -8.19 5.00
CA VAL A 36 -4.65 -7.35 4.20
C VAL A 36 -5.11 -5.90 4.20
N LYS A 37 -6.41 -5.68 4.04
CA LYS A 37 -7.01 -4.34 4.10
C LYS A 37 -6.83 -3.69 5.47
N SER A 38 -7.05 -4.46 6.53
CA SER A 38 -6.85 -3.98 7.91
C SER A 38 -5.38 -3.67 8.19
N HIS A 39 -4.46 -4.49 7.68
CA HIS A 39 -3.03 -4.26 7.86
C HIS A 39 -2.53 -3.03 7.10
N ALA A 40 -3.00 -2.83 5.87
CA ALA A 40 -2.73 -1.62 5.10
C ALA A 40 -3.19 -0.35 5.83
N ALA A 41 -4.43 -0.33 6.35
CA ALA A 41 -4.94 0.79 7.13
C ALA A 41 -4.12 1.04 8.41
N GLN A 42 -3.65 -0.02 9.09
CA GLN A 42 -2.73 0.12 10.23
C GLN A 42 -1.39 0.73 9.83
N VAL A 43 -0.85 0.36 8.68
CA VAL A 43 0.39 0.96 8.15
C VAL A 43 0.18 2.44 7.84
N ASP A 44 -0.94 2.81 7.21
CA ASP A 44 -1.27 4.21 6.92
C ASP A 44 -1.43 5.04 8.20
N SER A 45 -2.09 4.48 9.23
CA SER A 45 -2.26 5.16 10.52
C SER A 45 -0.92 5.47 11.22
N ARG A 46 0.11 4.62 11.01
CA ARG A 46 1.46 4.85 11.54
C ARG A 46 2.20 5.91 10.74
N SER A 47 1.98 5.95 9.43
CA SER A 47 2.55 6.95 8.53
C SER A 47 1.90 8.33 8.72
N ALA A 48 0.64 8.38 9.17
CA ALA A 48 -0.09 9.62 9.48
C ALA A 48 0.48 10.39 10.70
N THR A 49 1.39 9.81 11.48
CA THR A 49 2.16 10.55 12.50
C THR A 49 3.31 11.37 11.88
N THR A 50 3.58 11.25 10.57
CA THR A 50 4.58 12.10 9.89
C THR A 50 4.25 12.29 8.40
N VAL A 51 3.09 12.89 8.04
CA VAL A 51 3.02 13.66 6.78
C VAL A 51 1.94 14.74 6.87
N VAL A 52 2.36 15.96 6.55
CA VAL A 52 1.57 17.09 6.05
C VAL A 52 0.46 16.59 5.09
N PRO A 53 -0.76 17.17 5.12
CA PRO A 53 -1.81 16.82 4.17
C PRO A 53 -1.39 17.27 2.77
N GLY A 54 -0.82 16.36 1.98
CA GLY A 54 -0.40 16.67 0.62
C GLY A 54 0.38 15.56 -0.07
N THR A 55 -0.29 14.91 -1.04
CA THR A 55 0.26 14.23 -2.23
C THR A 55 0.66 12.75 -2.12
N SER A 56 -0.23 11.88 -2.62
CA SER A 56 0.02 10.97 -3.76
C SER A 56 -1.17 10.00 -3.91
N GLU A 57 -1.83 9.78 -5.04
CA GLU A 57 -1.90 10.40 -6.36
C GLU A 57 -3.30 10.04 -6.88
N MET A 58 -4.12 11.04 -7.21
CA MET A 58 -5.21 10.85 -8.17
C MET A 58 -4.58 11.03 -9.55
N ASN A 59 -4.43 9.95 -10.31
CA ASN A 59 -4.09 10.04 -11.73
C ASN A 59 -5.31 9.61 -12.55
N THR A 60 -6.04 10.62 -13.03
CA THR A 60 -7.08 10.57 -14.06
C THR A 60 -6.49 10.18 -15.41
N LYS A 61 -7.18 9.33 -16.17
CA LYS A 61 -7.06 9.27 -17.64
C LYS A 61 -8.43 9.01 -18.28
N ALA A 62 -9.05 10.07 -18.78
CA ALA A 62 -9.68 10.20 -20.10
C ALA A 62 -10.20 11.64 -20.24
#